data_AF-A0AAU1C1W3-F1
#
_entry.id   AF-A0AAU1C1W3-F1
#
_cell.length_a   1.000
_cell.length_b   1.000
_cell.length_c   1.000
_cell.angle_alpha   90.00
_cell.angle_beta   90.00
_cell.angle_gamma   90.00
#
_symmetry.space_group_name_H-M   'P 1'
#
loop_
_entity.id
_entity.type
_entity.pdbx_description
1 polymer ?
#
loop_
_entity_poly.entity_id
_entity_poly.type
_entity_poly.pdbx_seq_one_letter_code
_entity_poly.pdbx_strand_id
1 'polypeptide(L)'
;MNTHTIDTTAPVISADAYDTTAFYSDAGVIATVTNTTAPDAVALPPEDVSTAELLAAAQEAGRRAVPAPLAETALVARPLLRRVGLPVPDGPLSYAIAPELTVRYAHPAASPVGSAGCLGDEDTLLVTGTLRRVPWARAATTVTVLATAPSGPVLFTLTPDQAVLTPGGNLAEEPRDDLHLAALEIPASQVRRIVPGLLDEARLRAALARSALIAGAAERCAELTVAHTTARTQFGRPLSRFQAVKQEEARLIEEAALVRASVQAAAVPLDTGGVAAHFAVAAAKTQASASAAEIARIAHQLHGAIGITQLNPLHLATTRLWSWRDEDGDETYWARRVARSVKATALWPALTAEP
;
A
#
# COMPACT_ATOMS: atom_id res chain seq x y z
N MET A 1 28.43 -2.73 5.88
CA MET A 1 27.24 -3.51 6.28
C MET A 1 26.08 -2.56 6.07
N ASN A 2 25.48 -2.63 4.88
CA ASN A 2 24.62 -1.57 4.35
C ASN A 2 23.21 -1.72 4.93
N THR A 3 22.86 -0.84 5.86
CA THR A 3 21.49 -0.68 6.35
C THR A 3 20.71 0.13 5.33
N HIS A 4 19.80 -0.52 4.61
CA HIS A 4 18.83 0.14 3.74
C HIS A 4 17.87 0.94 4.64
N THR A 5 17.78 2.25 4.51
CA THR A 5 17.07 3.11 5.47
C THR A 5 16.08 4.06 4.79
N ILE A 6 14.88 4.22 5.38
CA ILE A 6 13.88 5.24 5.05
C ILE A 6 14.05 6.40 6.03
N ASP A 7 14.28 7.63 5.56
CA ASP A 7 14.42 8.83 6.40
C ASP A 7 13.07 9.34 6.94
N THR A 8 12.98 9.64 8.24
CA THR A 8 11.73 10.05 8.93
C THR A 8 11.79 11.41 9.64
N THR A 9 12.80 12.25 9.37
CA THR A 9 13.16 13.38 10.24
C THR A 9 12.35 14.69 10.14
N ALA A 10 11.23 14.71 9.41
CA ALA A 10 10.17 15.66 9.77
C ALA A 10 9.66 15.30 11.18
N PRO A 11 9.11 16.22 12.00
CA PRO A 11 8.41 15.79 13.20
C PRO A 11 7.24 14.92 12.74
N VAL A 12 7.46 13.60 12.72
CA VAL A 12 6.41 12.62 12.88
C VAL A 12 5.86 12.97 14.23
N ILE A 13 4.76 13.72 14.24
CA ILE A 13 3.92 13.73 15.41
C ILE A 13 3.44 12.29 15.47
N SER A 14 4.21 11.45 16.18
CA SER A 14 3.71 10.20 16.68
C SER A 14 2.35 10.52 17.25
N ALA A 15 1.34 9.72 16.93
CA ALA A 15 0.04 9.94 17.55
C ALA A 15 0.14 9.92 19.10
N ASP A 16 1.25 9.43 19.66
CA ASP A 16 1.59 9.46 21.09
C ASP A 16 2.35 10.73 21.53
N ALA A 17 2.90 11.52 20.60
CA ALA A 17 3.55 12.82 20.82
C ALA A 17 2.63 14.03 20.53
N TYR A 18 1.32 13.79 20.41
CA TYR A 18 0.32 14.78 20.04
C TYR A 18 0.06 15.77 21.21
N ASP A 19 0.85 16.84 21.29
CA ASP A 19 0.67 17.94 22.27
C ASP A 19 -0.28 19.01 21.73
N THR A 20 -1.50 19.04 22.29
CA THR A 20 -2.57 19.99 21.92
C THR A 20 -2.27 21.46 22.23
N THR A 21 -1.19 21.78 22.96
CA THR A 21 -0.87 23.17 23.35
C THR A 21 0.02 23.92 22.35
N ALA A 22 0.85 23.22 21.57
CA ALA A 22 1.79 23.82 20.62
C ALA A 22 1.16 24.27 19.28
N PHE A 23 -0.06 23.83 18.96
CA PHE A 23 -0.69 24.11 17.66
C PHE A 23 -1.24 25.54 17.52
N TYR A 24 -1.47 26.26 18.63
CA TYR A 24 -2.03 27.62 18.58
C TYR A 24 -1.03 28.73 18.26
N SER A 25 0.26 28.42 18.12
CA SER A 25 1.30 29.44 17.90
C SER A 25 1.71 29.66 16.44
N ASP A 26 1.35 28.78 15.50
CA ASP A 26 1.74 28.96 14.09
C ASP A 26 0.74 28.32 13.10
N ALA A 27 0.08 29.16 12.29
CA ALA A 27 -0.97 28.75 11.35
C ALA A 27 -0.43 28.10 10.06
N GLY A 28 0.89 27.94 9.94
CA GLY A 28 1.57 27.31 8.79
C GLY A 28 1.88 25.81 8.94
N VAL A 29 1.49 25.17 10.05
CA VAL A 29 1.86 23.77 10.38
C VAL A 29 0.92 22.77 9.68
N ILE A 30 1.00 22.69 8.36
CA ILE A 30 0.59 21.52 7.59
C ILE A 30 1.87 20.90 7.04
N ALA A 31 2.19 19.68 7.48
CA ALA A 31 3.45 19.02 7.18
C ALA A 31 3.59 18.75 5.67
N THR A 32 4.53 19.43 5.03
CA THR A 32 4.98 19.12 3.67
C THR A 32 6.26 18.29 3.77
N VAL A 33 6.28 17.09 3.19
CA VAL A 33 7.47 16.20 3.23
C VAL A 33 8.46 16.61 2.13
N THR A 34 9.68 16.98 2.52
CA THR A 34 10.86 17.09 1.63
C THR A 34 12.08 16.42 2.29
N ASN A 35 12.99 15.94 1.43
CA ASN A 35 14.06 14.95 1.63
C ASN A 35 15.32 15.49 2.36
N THR A 36 15.81 14.87 3.45
CA THR A 36 17.24 14.97 3.89
C THR A 36 17.65 13.93 4.94
N THR A 37 18.90 13.47 4.84
CA THR A 37 19.68 12.45 5.59
C THR A 37 19.91 12.67 7.10
N ALA A 38 19.17 11.97 7.98
CA ALA A 38 19.36 12.05 9.45
C ALA A 38 19.01 10.75 10.24
N PRO A 39 19.42 10.60 11.52
CA PRO A 39 19.62 9.33 12.27
C PRO A 39 18.38 8.48 12.59
N ASP A 40 17.16 9.01 12.39
CA ASP A 40 15.89 8.35 12.75
C ASP A 40 15.34 7.47 11.63
N ALA A 41 16.23 6.87 10.87
CA ALA A 41 15.84 6.17 9.67
C ALA A 41 15.27 4.79 10.01
N VAL A 42 14.05 4.49 9.56
CA VAL A 42 13.49 3.14 9.67
C VAL A 42 14.28 2.27 8.71
N ALA A 43 15.13 1.41 9.28
CA ALA A 43 15.80 0.38 8.49
C ALA A 43 14.72 -0.44 7.78
N LEU A 44 14.79 -0.51 6.46
CA LEU A 44 14.01 -1.45 5.70
C LEU A 44 14.35 -2.85 6.21
N PRO A 45 13.34 -3.73 6.36
CA PRO A 45 13.59 -5.10 6.76
C PRO A 45 14.66 -5.73 5.85
N PRO A 46 15.52 -6.60 6.41
CA PRO A 46 16.53 -7.30 5.64
C PRO A 46 15.92 -8.12 4.50
N GLU A 47 16.76 -8.53 3.57
CA GLU A 47 16.31 -9.08 2.29
C GLU A 47 15.60 -10.44 2.42
N ASP A 48 15.85 -11.19 3.47
CA ASP A 48 15.39 -12.55 3.72
C ASP A 48 14.14 -12.65 4.62
N VAL A 49 13.53 -11.51 4.95
CA VAL A 49 12.35 -11.44 5.82
C VAL A 49 11.13 -12.06 5.16
N SER A 50 10.38 -12.85 5.93
CA SER A 50 9.17 -13.52 5.45
C SER A 50 8.07 -12.52 5.10
N THR A 51 7.16 -12.87 4.18
CA THR A 51 6.00 -12.01 3.87
C THR A 51 5.17 -11.72 5.11
N ALA A 52 5.04 -12.66 6.05
CA ALA A 52 4.33 -12.44 7.31
C ALA A 52 4.95 -11.32 8.17
N GLU A 53 6.27 -11.28 8.28
CA GLU A 53 6.99 -10.23 9.02
C GLU A 53 6.89 -8.88 8.30
N LEU A 54 6.97 -8.86 6.97
CA LEU A 54 6.76 -7.64 6.18
C LEU A 54 5.34 -7.08 6.35
N LEU A 55 4.32 -7.95 6.41
CA LEU A 55 2.95 -7.55 6.69
C LEU A 55 2.79 -7.02 8.11
N ALA A 56 3.46 -7.61 9.10
CA ALA A 56 3.47 -7.09 10.46
C ALA A 56 4.13 -5.70 10.54
N ALA A 57 5.22 -5.49 9.80
CA ALA A 57 5.86 -4.17 9.70
C ALA A 57 4.95 -3.13 9.01
N ALA A 58 4.24 -3.53 7.95
CA ALA A 58 3.25 -2.67 7.31
C ALA A 58 2.05 -2.35 8.24
N GLN A 59 1.59 -3.32 9.04
CA GLN A 59 0.57 -3.09 10.06
C GLN A 59 1.06 -2.07 11.08
N GLU A 60 2.28 -2.19 11.60
CA GLU A 60 2.82 -1.22 12.55
C GLU A 60 2.98 0.17 11.93
N ALA A 61 3.40 0.25 10.66
CA ALA A 61 3.46 1.50 9.92
C ALA A 61 2.08 2.15 9.76
N GLY A 62 1.04 1.35 9.47
CA GLY A 62 -0.35 1.80 9.42
C GLY A 62 -0.83 2.31 10.79
N ARG A 63 -0.53 1.58 11.87
CA ARG A 63 -0.92 1.93 13.24
C ARG A 63 -0.31 3.26 13.69
N ARG A 64 0.93 3.53 13.30
CA ARG A 64 1.64 4.79 13.57
C ARG A 64 1.42 5.88 12.52
N ALA A 65 0.61 5.62 11.50
CA ALA A 65 0.35 6.55 10.40
C ALA A 65 1.63 7.04 9.70
N VAL A 66 2.61 6.15 9.49
CA VAL A 66 3.92 6.47 8.92
C VAL A 66 3.77 6.91 7.45
N PRO A 67 4.16 8.16 7.10
CA PRO A 67 4.06 8.67 5.74
C PRO A 67 5.29 8.25 4.91
N ALA A 68 5.44 6.95 4.63
CA ALA A 68 6.58 6.43 3.89
C ALA A 68 6.21 5.27 2.95
N PRO A 69 6.98 5.06 1.86
CA PRO A 69 6.73 3.97 0.89
C PRO A 69 7.16 2.59 1.38
N LEU A 70 6.91 2.25 2.66
CA LEU A 70 7.33 0.96 3.23
C LEU A 70 6.64 -0.21 2.52
N ALA A 71 5.31 -0.09 2.32
CA ALA A 71 4.49 -1.12 1.68
C ALA A 71 4.87 -1.28 0.20
N GLU A 72 4.99 -0.17 -0.51
CA GLU A 72 5.41 -0.10 -1.91
C GLU A 72 6.78 -0.74 -2.09
N THR A 73 7.73 -0.40 -1.22
CA THR A 73 9.11 -0.88 -1.28
C THR A 73 9.20 -2.35 -0.94
N ALA A 74 8.77 -2.72 0.27
CA ALA A 74 9.09 -4.02 0.86
C ALA A 74 8.14 -5.13 0.42
N LEU A 75 6.84 -4.84 0.24
CA LEU A 75 5.83 -5.87 -0.09
C LEU A 75 5.61 -6.03 -1.60
N VAL A 76 5.88 -4.99 -2.40
CA VAL A 76 5.57 -4.97 -3.83
C VAL A 76 6.83 -4.91 -4.70
N ALA A 77 7.55 -3.78 -4.69
CA ALA A 77 8.64 -3.54 -5.64
C ALA A 77 9.82 -4.51 -5.46
N ARG A 78 10.33 -4.67 -4.23
CA ARG A 78 11.47 -5.56 -3.96
C ARG A 78 11.22 -7.02 -4.34
N PRO A 79 10.11 -7.67 -3.90
CA PRO A 79 9.86 -9.07 -4.26
C PRO A 79 9.71 -9.26 -5.78
N LEU A 80 9.07 -8.31 -6.47
CA LEU A 80 8.89 -8.39 -7.92
C LEU A 80 10.21 -8.24 -8.68
N LEU A 81 11.08 -7.29 -8.30
CA LEU A 81 12.40 -7.11 -8.90
C LEU A 81 13.27 -8.36 -8.71
N ARG A 82 13.28 -8.93 -7.50
CA ARG A 82 14.00 -10.19 -7.22
C ARG A 82 13.48 -11.36 -8.03
N ARG A 83 12.16 -11.49 -8.14
CA ARG A 83 11.52 -12.58 -8.90
C ARG A 83 11.98 -12.61 -10.35
N VAL A 84 12.22 -11.44 -10.95
CA VAL A 84 12.64 -11.32 -12.36
C VAL A 84 14.16 -11.17 -12.52
N GLY A 85 14.93 -11.24 -11.44
CA GLY A 85 16.39 -11.11 -11.46
C GLY A 85 16.87 -9.74 -11.93
N LEU A 86 16.13 -8.68 -11.61
CA LEU A 86 16.62 -7.30 -11.78
C LEU A 86 17.32 -6.83 -10.49
N PRO A 87 18.31 -5.93 -10.60
CA PRO A 87 18.90 -5.28 -9.44
C PRO A 87 17.82 -4.62 -8.59
N VAL A 88 17.92 -4.77 -7.27
CA VAL A 88 17.08 -4.06 -6.30
C VAL A 88 17.82 -2.80 -5.89
N PRO A 89 17.38 -1.60 -6.31
CA PRO A 89 18.06 -0.36 -5.94
C PRO A 89 17.96 -0.08 -4.44
N ASP A 90 18.94 0.64 -3.93
CA ASP A 90 18.86 1.21 -2.58
C ASP A 90 17.80 2.31 -2.48
N GLY A 91 17.31 2.51 -1.27
CA GLY A 91 16.34 3.56 -0.95
C GLY A 91 14.88 3.18 -1.21
N PRO A 92 13.97 4.17 -1.16
CA PRO A 92 12.55 3.98 -1.34
C PRO A 92 12.21 3.60 -2.78
N LEU A 93 11.38 2.56 -2.95
CA LEU A 93 10.87 2.13 -4.24
C LEU A 93 9.38 2.37 -4.34
N SER A 94 8.91 2.59 -5.56
CA SER A 94 7.49 2.63 -5.90
C SER A 94 7.16 1.59 -6.96
N TYR A 95 5.88 1.44 -7.28
CA TYR A 95 5.41 0.57 -8.33
C TYR A 95 4.27 1.20 -9.12
N ALA A 96 4.09 0.75 -10.36
CA ALA A 96 2.93 1.07 -11.18
C ALA A 96 2.50 -0.15 -11.98
N ILE A 97 1.22 -0.52 -11.90
CA ILE A 97 0.62 -1.59 -12.70
C ILE A 97 -0.21 -0.92 -13.80
N ALA A 98 0.38 -0.75 -14.98
CA ALA A 98 -0.16 0.06 -16.07
C ALA A 98 -0.19 -0.75 -17.39
N PRO A 99 -1.09 -1.75 -17.51
CA PRO A 99 -1.25 -2.51 -18.75
C PRO A 99 -1.67 -1.65 -19.95
N GLU A 100 -2.19 -0.44 -19.72
CA GLU A 100 -2.64 0.52 -20.72
C GLU A 100 -1.53 1.37 -21.36
N LEU A 101 -0.28 1.26 -20.90
CA LEU A 101 0.83 1.96 -21.53
C LEU A 101 1.04 1.52 -22.98
N THR A 102 1.38 2.47 -23.85
CA THR A 102 1.82 2.15 -25.20
C THR A 102 3.30 1.77 -25.16
N VAL A 103 3.58 0.47 -25.32
CA VAL A 103 4.94 -0.07 -25.34
C VAL A 103 5.28 -0.53 -26.76
N ARG A 104 6.42 -0.07 -27.28
CA ARG A 104 6.98 -0.51 -28.57
C ARG A 104 8.40 -1.00 -28.34
N TYR A 105 8.86 -1.97 -29.11
CA TYR A 105 10.27 -2.34 -29.13
C TYR A 105 11.04 -1.36 -30.00
N ALA A 106 12.10 -0.78 -29.46
CA ALA A 106 13.08 -0.01 -30.18
C ALA A 106 14.39 -0.81 -30.20
N HIS A 107 14.99 -0.94 -31.36
CA HIS A 107 16.35 -1.45 -31.46
C HIS A 107 17.32 -0.25 -31.45
N PRO A 108 18.49 -0.34 -30.80
CA PRO A 108 19.56 0.61 -31.09
C PRO A 108 19.85 0.60 -32.60
N ALA A 109 20.20 1.76 -33.17
CA ALA A 109 20.32 2.00 -34.60
C ALA A 109 21.27 1.05 -35.39
N ALA A 110 21.94 0.13 -34.70
CA ALA A 110 22.87 -0.85 -35.27
C ALA A 110 22.35 -2.31 -35.29
N SER A 111 21.08 -2.60 -34.94
CA SER A 111 20.58 -3.98 -34.90
C SER A 111 20.28 -4.58 -36.30
N PRO A 112 20.78 -5.80 -36.62
CA PRO A 112 20.56 -6.46 -37.91
C PRO A 112 19.17 -7.10 -38.08
N VAL A 113 18.37 -7.16 -37.02
CA VAL A 113 16.99 -7.66 -37.04
C VAL A 113 16.05 -6.46 -37.06
N GLY A 114 15.39 -6.22 -38.20
CA GLY A 114 14.57 -5.02 -38.46
C GLY A 114 13.37 -4.83 -37.52
N SER A 115 12.50 -3.87 -37.86
CA SER A 115 11.39 -3.30 -37.05
C SER A 115 10.29 -4.26 -36.55
N ALA A 116 10.46 -5.57 -36.72
CA ALA A 116 9.49 -6.60 -36.37
C ALA A 116 9.93 -7.52 -35.21
N GLY A 117 11.05 -7.23 -34.52
CA GLY A 117 11.39 -7.77 -33.20
C GLY A 117 11.41 -9.29 -33.10
N CYS A 118 12.58 -9.91 -33.24
CA CYS A 118 12.74 -11.34 -32.97
C CYS A 118 13.59 -11.56 -31.70
N LEU A 119 12.90 -11.91 -30.61
CA LEU A 119 13.30 -12.90 -29.60
C LEU A 119 14.56 -12.65 -28.73
N GLY A 120 15.09 -11.42 -28.65
CA GLY A 120 16.29 -11.13 -27.86
C GLY A 120 16.04 -10.62 -26.43
N ASP A 121 16.99 -10.88 -25.53
CA ASP A 121 17.13 -10.24 -24.21
C ASP A 121 17.72 -8.80 -24.30
N GLU A 122 17.87 -8.26 -25.51
CA GLU A 122 18.53 -6.99 -25.82
C GLU A 122 17.56 -5.89 -26.30
N ASP A 123 16.24 -6.11 -26.20
CA ASP A 123 15.25 -5.18 -26.71
C ASP A 123 15.06 -3.96 -25.79
N THR A 124 15.38 -2.76 -26.29
CA THR A 124 15.02 -1.49 -25.63
C THR A 124 13.53 -1.25 -25.81
N LEU A 125 12.85 -0.74 -24.78
CA LEU A 125 11.43 -0.36 -24.90
C LEU A 125 11.32 1.13 -25.17
N LEU A 126 10.44 1.51 -26.08
CA LEU A 126 9.93 2.86 -26.20
C LEU A 126 8.55 2.91 -25.55
N VAL A 127 8.43 3.64 -24.45
CA VAL A 127 7.22 3.67 -23.62
C VAL A 127 6.57 5.05 -23.69
N THR A 128 5.29 5.08 -24.05
CA THR A 128 4.48 6.31 -24.09
C THR A 128 3.20 6.12 -23.31
N GLY A 129 2.82 7.12 -22.53
CA GLY A 129 1.56 7.12 -21.78
C GLY A 129 1.68 7.86 -20.46
N THR A 130 0.80 7.54 -19.53
CA THR A 130 0.83 8.12 -18.19
C THR A 130 0.67 7.00 -17.17
N LEU A 131 1.62 6.89 -16.27
CA LEU A 131 1.45 6.10 -15.06
C LEU A 131 0.65 6.96 -14.08
N ARG A 132 -0.58 6.55 -13.78
CA ARG A 132 -1.48 7.34 -12.95
C ARG A 132 -1.34 7.01 -11.48
N ARG A 133 -1.40 8.03 -10.64
CA ARG A 133 -1.46 7.93 -9.17
C ARG A 133 -0.40 7.00 -8.57
N VAL A 134 0.81 7.05 -9.10
CA VAL A 134 1.95 6.26 -8.64
C VAL A 134 2.26 6.65 -7.19
N PRO A 135 2.17 5.71 -6.22
CA PRO A 135 2.34 6.01 -4.82
C PRO A 135 3.78 6.43 -4.53
N TRP A 136 3.98 7.57 -3.88
CA TRP A 136 5.31 8.05 -3.48
C TRP A 136 6.29 8.26 -4.64
N ALA A 137 5.81 8.48 -5.88
CA ALA A 137 6.69 8.58 -7.05
C ALA A 137 7.77 9.66 -6.87
N ARG A 138 7.40 10.85 -6.38
CA ARG A 138 8.35 11.96 -6.14
C ARG A 138 9.39 11.68 -5.06
N ALA A 139 9.17 10.67 -4.22
CA ALA A 139 10.07 10.28 -3.13
C ALA A 139 10.86 9.00 -3.45
N ALA A 140 10.46 8.24 -4.47
CA ALA A 140 11.08 6.98 -4.83
C ALA A 140 12.37 7.21 -5.62
N THR A 141 13.40 6.39 -5.36
CA THR A 141 14.60 6.33 -6.20
C THR A 141 14.30 5.62 -7.52
N THR A 142 13.38 4.66 -7.50
CA THR A 142 13.00 3.86 -8.67
C THR A 142 11.53 3.47 -8.62
N VAL A 143 10.87 3.46 -9.78
CA VAL A 143 9.51 2.96 -9.99
C VAL A 143 9.59 1.64 -10.76
N THR A 144 9.07 0.57 -10.17
CA THR A 144 8.89 -0.72 -10.83
C THR A 144 7.59 -0.73 -11.61
N VAL A 145 7.66 -0.79 -12.93
CA VAL A 145 6.50 -0.71 -13.82
C VAL A 145 6.20 -2.07 -14.42
N LEU A 146 4.94 -2.50 -14.30
CA LEU A 146 4.41 -3.67 -15.00
C LEU A 146 3.45 -3.20 -16.09
N ALA A 147 3.74 -3.57 -17.34
CA ALA A 147 2.97 -3.16 -18.52
C ALA A 147 2.73 -4.33 -19.47
N THR A 148 1.87 -4.13 -20.47
CA THR A 148 1.67 -5.09 -21.55
C THR A 148 2.37 -4.61 -22.81
N ALA A 149 3.33 -5.39 -23.30
CA ALA A 149 4.03 -5.14 -24.56
C ALA A 149 3.48 -6.05 -25.67
N PRO A 150 3.80 -5.80 -26.95
CA PRO A 150 3.27 -6.61 -28.06
C PRO A 150 3.57 -8.11 -27.95
N SER A 151 4.70 -8.49 -27.34
CA SER A 151 5.07 -9.90 -27.14
C SER A 151 4.63 -10.47 -25.77
N GLY A 152 3.79 -9.76 -25.02
CA GLY A 152 3.33 -10.16 -23.69
C GLY A 152 3.71 -9.17 -22.58
N PRO A 153 3.41 -9.51 -21.32
CA PRO A 153 3.66 -8.62 -20.20
C PRO A 153 5.16 -8.47 -19.94
N VAL A 154 5.55 -7.27 -19.55
CA VAL A 154 6.92 -6.88 -19.22
C VAL A 154 6.94 -6.19 -17.86
N LEU A 155 8.05 -6.35 -17.16
CA LEU A 155 8.42 -5.55 -15.99
C LEU A 155 9.67 -4.77 -16.34
N PHE A 156 9.67 -3.47 -16.06
CA PHE A 156 10.84 -2.64 -16.21
C PHE A 156 10.95 -1.61 -15.09
N THR A 157 12.12 -0.99 -14.95
CA THR A 157 12.35 0.08 -13.98
C THR A 157 12.56 1.41 -14.68
N LEU A 158 12.15 2.49 -14.02
CA LEU A 158 12.49 3.86 -14.39
C LEU A 158 12.76 4.69 -13.13
N THR A 159 13.51 5.77 -13.27
CA THR A 159 13.66 6.80 -12.24
C THR A 159 12.63 7.92 -12.48
N PRO A 160 12.01 8.51 -11.43
CA PRO A 160 10.94 9.49 -11.62
C PRO A 160 11.33 10.73 -12.45
N ASP A 161 12.60 11.11 -12.46
CA ASP A 161 13.16 12.24 -13.23
C ASP A 161 13.24 11.97 -14.75
N GLN A 162 13.07 10.72 -15.18
CA GLN A 162 12.91 10.36 -16.60
C GLN A 162 11.51 10.69 -17.16
N ALA A 163 10.58 11.13 -16.30
CA ALA A 163 9.21 11.46 -16.66
C ALA A 163 8.87 12.90 -16.28
N VAL A 164 7.86 13.47 -16.93
CA VAL A 164 7.24 14.71 -16.42
C VAL A 164 6.30 14.33 -15.29
N LEU A 165 6.65 14.71 -14.07
CA LEU A 165 5.87 14.42 -12.86
C LEU A 165 4.82 15.51 -12.63
N THR A 166 3.55 15.11 -12.49
CA THR A 166 2.47 15.97 -12.01
C THR A 166 2.13 15.59 -10.57
N PRO A 167 2.38 16.48 -9.58
CA PRO A 167 2.10 16.20 -8.18
C PRO A 167 0.63 15.88 -7.93
N GLY A 168 0.36 14.75 -7.27
CA GLY A 168 -0.98 14.38 -6.79
C GLY A 168 -0.97 13.87 -5.36
N GLY A 169 -2.15 13.76 -4.76
CA GLY A 169 -2.33 13.29 -3.39
C GLY A 169 -3.53 12.35 -3.26
N ASN A 170 -3.60 11.66 -2.13
CA ASN A 170 -4.81 10.94 -1.70
C ASN A 170 -5.50 11.69 -0.55
N LEU A 171 -6.58 11.11 0.00
CA LEU A 171 -7.35 11.74 1.08
C LEU A 171 -6.53 12.02 2.34
N ALA A 172 -5.47 11.23 2.57
CA ALA A 172 -4.53 11.38 3.67
C ALA A 172 -3.31 12.24 3.30
N GLU A 173 -3.38 12.95 2.17
CA GLU A 173 -2.31 13.79 1.63
C GLU A 173 -1.01 13.03 1.28
N GLU A 174 -1.09 11.70 1.17
CA GLU A 174 0.05 10.90 0.73
C GLU A 174 0.27 11.06 -0.78
N PRO A 175 1.51 11.14 -1.27
CA PRO A 175 1.79 11.36 -2.68
C PRO A 175 1.21 10.27 -3.58
N ARG A 176 0.46 10.68 -4.61
CA ARG A 176 -0.09 9.84 -5.68
C ARG A 176 0.09 10.57 -7.00
N ASP A 177 1.31 10.52 -7.50
CA ASP A 177 1.76 11.36 -8.60
C ASP A 177 1.44 10.74 -9.95
N ASP A 178 1.17 11.57 -10.95
CA ASP A 178 1.10 11.11 -12.34
C ASP A 178 2.49 11.28 -12.99
N LEU A 179 3.00 10.22 -13.62
CA LEU A 179 4.25 10.26 -14.39
C LEU A 179 3.93 10.18 -15.89
N HIS A 180 4.17 11.26 -16.62
CA HIS A 180 3.96 11.34 -18.06
C HIS A 180 5.21 10.91 -18.82
N LEU A 181 5.08 9.83 -19.59
CA LEU A 181 6.14 9.21 -20.38
C LEU A 181 5.99 9.63 -21.84
N ALA A 182 6.92 10.43 -22.35
CA ALA A 182 6.93 10.92 -23.72
C ALA A 182 7.95 10.15 -24.57
N ALA A 183 7.57 8.94 -24.99
CA ALA A 183 8.44 8.03 -25.75
C ALA A 183 9.79 7.79 -25.03
N LEU A 184 9.71 7.40 -23.76
CA LEU A 184 10.87 7.10 -22.94
C LEU A 184 11.53 5.81 -23.41
N GLU A 185 12.83 5.85 -23.68
CA GLU A 185 13.65 4.67 -23.96
C GLU A 185 14.09 3.99 -22.66
N ILE A 186 13.71 2.72 -22.50
CA ILE A 186 14.10 1.87 -21.38
C ILE A 186 15.10 0.83 -21.88
N PRO A 187 16.38 0.90 -21.47
CA PRO A 187 17.41 -0.05 -21.88
C PRO A 187 17.04 -1.50 -21.55
N ALA A 188 17.42 -2.42 -22.42
CA ALA A 188 17.16 -3.85 -22.25
C ALA A 188 17.64 -4.42 -20.89
N SER A 189 18.73 -3.87 -20.36
CA SER A 189 19.25 -4.24 -19.04
C SER A 189 18.25 -4.03 -17.89
N GLN A 190 17.30 -3.10 -18.06
CA GLN A 190 16.26 -2.75 -17.09
C GLN A 190 14.92 -3.44 -17.38
N VAL A 191 14.81 -4.27 -18.41
CA VAL A 191 13.57 -4.88 -18.87
C VAL A 191 13.60 -6.38 -18.66
N ARG A 192 12.49 -6.96 -18.22
CA ARG A 192 12.26 -8.40 -18.19
C ARG A 192 10.90 -8.72 -18.78
N ARG A 193 10.87 -9.70 -19.68
CA ARG A 193 9.60 -10.35 -20.07
C ARG A 193 9.14 -11.19 -18.89
N ILE A 194 7.86 -11.11 -18.57
CA ILE A 194 7.29 -11.80 -17.41
C ILE A 194 6.16 -12.71 -17.86
N VAL A 195 5.88 -13.75 -17.08
CA VAL A 195 4.68 -14.57 -17.29
C VAL A 195 3.45 -13.79 -16.81
N PRO A 196 2.26 -13.99 -17.41
CA PRO A 196 1.03 -13.31 -16.99
C PRO A 196 0.72 -13.44 -15.49
N GLY A 197 1.06 -14.59 -14.89
CA GLY A 197 0.88 -14.82 -13.45
C GLY A 197 1.61 -13.82 -12.54
N LEU A 198 2.72 -13.23 -12.98
CA LEU A 198 3.46 -12.26 -12.18
C LEU A 198 2.76 -10.90 -12.14
N LEU A 199 2.04 -10.52 -13.20
CA LEU A 199 1.19 -9.32 -13.19
C LEU A 199 0.05 -9.47 -12.17
N ASP A 200 -0.51 -10.68 -12.06
CA ASP A 200 -1.51 -10.99 -11.03
C ASP A 200 -0.89 -11.02 -9.63
N GLU A 201 0.29 -11.62 -9.44
CA GLU A 201 1.04 -11.58 -8.17
C GLU A 201 1.27 -10.14 -7.72
N ALA A 202 1.67 -9.23 -8.62
CA ALA A 202 1.86 -7.82 -8.30
C ALA A 202 0.57 -7.16 -7.76
N ARG A 203 -0.59 -7.46 -8.37
CA ARG A 203 -1.89 -6.97 -7.89
C ARG A 203 -2.25 -7.54 -6.51
N LEU A 204 -1.95 -8.81 -6.27
CA LEU A 204 -2.19 -9.46 -4.97
C LEU A 204 -1.30 -8.84 -3.88
N ARG A 205 -0.01 -8.64 -4.17
CA ARG A 205 0.95 -8.00 -3.26
C ARG A 205 0.51 -6.58 -2.90
N ALA A 206 0.18 -5.78 -3.90
CA ALA A 206 -0.29 -4.41 -3.72
C ALA A 206 -1.55 -4.34 -2.84
N ALA A 207 -2.55 -5.18 -3.13
CA ALA A 207 -3.77 -5.24 -2.34
C ALA A 207 -3.53 -5.69 -0.90
N LEU A 208 -2.75 -6.76 -0.69
CA LEU A 208 -2.47 -7.23 0.67
C LEU A 208 -1.65 -6.21 1.47
N ALA A 209 -0.75 -5.49 0.82
CA ALA A 209 0.01 -4.41 1.46
C ALA A 209 -0.90 -3.28 1.95
N ARG A 210 -1.90 -2.88 1.16
CA ARG A 210 -2.94 -1.93 1.61
C ARG A 210 -3.79 -2.49 2.73
N SER A 211 -4.18 -3.77 2.66
CA SER A 211 -4.93 -4.42 3.74
C SER A 211 -4.17 -4.43 5.07
N ALA A 212 -2.85 -4.67 5.04
CA ALA A 212 -2.00 -4.64 6.23
C ALA A 212 -1.91 -3.23 6.83
N LEU A 213 -1.70 -2.20 6.00
CA LEU A 213 -1.74 -0.80 6.44
C LEU A 213 -3.12 -0.44 7.06
N ILE A 214 -4.21 -0.88 6.44
CA ILE A 214 -5.58 -0.73 6.96
C ILE A 214 -5.74 -1.43 8.32
N ALA A 215 -5.22 -2.64 8.49
CA ALA A 215 -5.26 -3.36 9.77
C ALA A 215 -4.61 -2.54 10.90
N GLY A 216 -3.46 -1.90 10.61
CA GLY A 216 -2.78 -1.03 11.55
C GLY A 216 -3.60 0.21 11.91
N ALA A 217 -4.10 0.92 10.90
CA ALA A 217 -4.91 2.11 11.12
C ALA A 217 -6.23 1.79 11.85
N ALA A 218 -6.82 0.62 11.61
CA ALA A 218 -7.98 0.10 12.32
C ALA A 218 -7.69 -0.12 13.82
N GLU A 219 -6.56 -0.76 14.13
CA GLU A 219 -6.09 -0.94 15.50
C GLU A 219 -5.86 0.40 16.19
N ARG A 220 -5.26 1.38 15.51
CA ARG A 220 -5.09 2.73 16.07
C ARG A 220 -6.42 3.43 16.36
N CYS A 221 -7.42 3.27 15.48
CA CYS A 221 -8.76 3.81 15.73
C CYS A 221 -9.37 3.20 17.00
N ALA A 222 -9.20 1.89 17.22
CA ALA A 222 -9.66 1.21 18.42
C ALA A 222 -8.96 1.72 19.68
N GLU A 223 -7.63 1.80 19.68
CA GLU A 223 -6.83 2.33 20.79
C GLU A 223 -7.27 3.74 21.19
N LEU A 224 -7.33 4.66 20.22
CA LEU A 224 -7.71 6.05 20.45
C LEU A 224 -9.14 6.17 20.98
N THR A 225 -10.06 5.37 20.44
CA THR A 225 -11.47 5.40 20.85
C THR A 225 -11.65 4.90 22.29
N VAL A 226 -11.03 3.78 22.64
CA VAL A 226 -11.10 3.24 24.01
C VAL A 226 -10.47 4.20 25.02
N ALA A 227 -9.34 4.83 24.66
CA ALA A 227 -8.71 5.85 25.50
C ALA A 227 -9.64 7.06 25.68
N HIS A 228 -10.25 7.55 24.60
CA HIS A 228 -11.16 8.70 24.63
C HIS A 228 -12.40 8.45 25.49
N THR A 229 -13.12 7.37 25.27
CA THR A 229 -14.36 7.04 25.98
C THR A 229 -14.13 6.73 27.46
N THR A 230 -12.94 6.24 27.81
CA THR A 230 -12.54 5.98 29.19
C THR A 230 -12.20 7.27 29.94
N ALA A 231 -11.50 8.20 29.28
CA ALA A 231 -11.13 9.49 29.89
C ALA A 231 -12.30 10.48 29.92
N ARG A 232 -13.19 10.46 28.92
CA ARG A 232 -14.27 11.43 28.77
C ARG A 232 -15.43 11.14 29.73
N THR A 233 -15.68 12.06 30.65
CA THR A 233 -16.82 11.99 31.58
C THR A 233 -18.00 12.83 31.08
N GLN A 234 -19.17 12.23 30.95
CA GLN A 234 -20.45 12.92 30.71
C GLN A 234 -21.55 12.27 31.54
N PHE A 235 -22.55 13.07 31.94
CA PHE A 235 -23.65 12.63 32.80
C PHE A 235 -23.14 11.92 34.08
N GLY A 236 -22.08 12.47 34.68
CA GLY A 236 -21.53 12.02 35.97
C GLY A 236 -20.66 10.76 35.94
N ARG A 237 -20.34 10.19 34.77
CA ARG A 237 -19.44 9.01 34.66
C ARG A 237 -18.72 8.94 33.31
N PRO A 238 -17.67 8.11 33.18
CA PRO A 238 -17.01 7.87 31.89
C PRO A 238 -17.98 7.37 30.79
N LEU A 239 -17.73 7.75 29.54
CA LEU A 239 -18.53 7.29 28.39
C LEU A 239 -18.49 5.76 28.25
N SER A 240 -17.36 5.12 28.56
CA SER A 240 -17.21 3.66 28.55
C SER A 240 -18.11 2.92 29.56
N ARG A 241 -18.82 3.64 30.45
CA ARG A 241 -19.82 3.04 31.38
C ARG A 241 -21.23 2.95 30.79
N PHE A 242 -21.51 3.55 29.64
CA PHE A 242 -22.81 3.43 28.97
C PHE A 242 -22.85 2.20 28.06
N GLN A 243 -23.93 1.41 28.12
CA GLN A 243 -24.04 0.14 27.38
C GLN A 243 -23.95 0.34 25.86
N ALA A 244 -24.60 1.37 25.32
CA ALA A 244 -24.53 1.69 23.89
C ALA A 244 -23.09 1.99 23.43
N VAL A 245 -22.30 2.70 24.25
CA VAL A 245 -20.87 2.95 23.95
C VAL A 245 -20.09 1.64 23.94
N LYS A 246 -20.27 0.79 24.96
CA LYS A 246 -19.58 -0.52 25.02
C LYS A 246 -19.89 -1.42 23.82
N GLN A 247 -21.13 -1.42 23.35
CA GLN A 247 -21.54 -2.21 22.18
C GLN A 247 -20.85 -1.72 20.91
N GLU A 248 -20.82 -0.40 20.68
CA GLU A 248 -20.10 0.17 19.54
C GLU A 248 -18.58 -0.05 19.65
N GLU A 249 -17.99 0.10 20.84
CA GLU A 249 -16.56 -0.22 21.07
C GLU A 249 -16.23 -1.68 20.80
N ALA A 250 -17.08 -2.61 21.25
CA ALA A 250 -16.90 -4.03 20.99
C ALA A 250 -16.90 -4.30 19.47
N ARG A 251 -17.84 -3.69 18.74
CA ARG A 251 -17.93 -3.81 17.28
C ARG A 251 -16.70 -3.22 16.58
N LEU A 252 -16.22 -2.05 17.02
CA LEU A 252 -15.00 -1.43 16.50
C LEU A 252 -13.78 -2.35 16.65
N ILE A 253 -13.62 -2.95 17.84
CA ILE A 253 -12.51 -3.86 18.16
C ILE A 253 -12.64 -5.16 17.35
N GLU A 254 -13.86 -5.67 17.19
CA GLU A 254 -14.15 -6.84 16.37
C GLU A 254 -13.76 -6.61 14.90
N GLU A 255 -14.19 -5.49 14.30
CA GLU A 255 -13.83 -5.13 12.93
C GLU A 255 -12.30 -5.03 12.76
N ALA A 256 -11.61 -4.36 13.69
CA ALA A 256 -10.14 -4.27 13.65
C ALA A 256 -9.47 -5.65 13.75
N ALA A 257 -9.99 -6.54 14.62
CA ALA A 257 -9.49 -7.90 14.76
C ALA A 257 -9.74 -8.75 13.50
N LEU A 258 -10.90 -8.61 12.85
CA LEU A 258 -11.26 -9.30 11.61
C LEU A 258 -10.31 -8.91 10.47
N VAL A 259 -10.03 -7.61 10.30
CA VAL A 259 -9.09 -7.13 9.29
C VAL A 259 -7.69 -7.72 9.55
N ARG A 260 -7.20 -7.65 10.79
CA ARG A 260 -5.89 -8.20 11.14
C ARG A 260 -5.80 -9.70 10.88
N ALA A 261 -6.79 -10.47 11.32
CA ALA A 261 -6.81 -11.92 11.13
C ALA A 261 -6.84 -12.31 9.65
N SER A 262 -7.62 -11.58 8.83
CA SER A 262 -7.70 -11.87 7.39
C SER A 262 -6.41 -11.51 6.64
N VAL A 263 -5.69 -10.45 7.03
CA VAL A 263 -4.34 -10.16 6.52
C VAL A 263 -3.35 -11.27 6.89
N GLN A 264 -3.34 -11.71 8.15
CA GLN A 264 -2.45 -12.77 8.62
C GLN A 264 -2.71 -14.10 7.90
N ALA A 265 -3.98 -14.46 7.69
CA ALA A 265 -4.36 -15.66 6.96
C ALA A 265 -3.92 -15.66 5.48
N ALA A 266 -3.70 -14.49 4.88
CA ALA A 266 -3.27 -14.36 3.49
C ALA A 266 -1.74 -14.39 3.29
N ALA A 267 -0.94 -14.33 4.35
CA ALA A 267 0.52 -14.27 4.26
C ALA A 267 1.12 -15.53 3.59
N VAL A 268 0.83 -16.72 4.11
CA VAL A 268 1.33 -18.00 3.58
C VAL A 268 0.76 -18.30 2.18
N PRO A 269 -0.55 -18.10 1.91
CA PRO A 269 -1.07 -18.22 0.55
C PRO A 269 -0.37 -17.32 -0.45
N LEU A 270 -0.01 -16.08 -0.10
CA LEU A 270 0.67 -15.17 -1.02
C LEU A 270 2.06 -15.69 -1.44
N ASP A 271 2.80 -16.31 -0.53
CA ASP A 271 4.13 -16.87 -0.82
C ASP A 271 4.07 -18.13 -1.69
N THR A 272 3.07 -18.98 -1.45
CA THR A 272 2.88 -20.24 -2.18
C THR A 272 2.20 -20.05 -3.54
N GLY A 273 1.43 -18.98 -3.71
CA GLY A 273 0.76 -18.61 -4.95
C GLY A 273 -0.48 -19.46 -5.26
N GLY A 274 -0.90 -19.45 -6.53
CA GLY A 274 -2.04 -20.24 -7.00
C GLY A 274 -3.40 -19.75 -6.49
N VAL A 275 -4.40 -20.62 -6.56
CA VAL A 275 -5.81 -20.28 -6.26
C VAL A 275 -5.99 -19.83 -4.80
N ALA A 276 -5.25 -20.43 -3.86
CA ALA A 276 -5.30 -20.06 -2.45
C ALA A 276 -4.86 -18.61 -2.23
N ALA A 277 -3.78 -18.16 -2.88
CA ALA A 277 -3.32 -16.77 -2.83
C ALA A 277 -4.41 -15.80 -3.29
N HIS A 278 -5.03 -16.09 -4.44
CA HIS A 278 -6.10 -15.27 -4.99
C HIS A 278 -7.29 -15.15 -4.04
N PHE A 279 -7.76 -16.27 -3.48
CA PHE A 279 -8.89 -16.26 -2.56
C PHE A 279 -8.55 -15.51 -1.27
N ALA A 280 -7.45 -15.86 -0.61
CA ALA A 280 -7.09 -15.31 0.69
C ALA A 280 -6.82 -13.80 0.63
N VAL A 281 -6.07 -13.33 -0.37
CA VAL A 281 -5.80 -11.90 -0.54
C VAL A 281 -7.07 -11.13 -0.94
N ALA A 282 -7.90 -11.70 -1.82
CA ALA A 282 -9.16 -11.06 -2.20
C ALA A 282 -10.12 -10.96 -1.00
N ALA A 283 -10.19 -11.99 -0.15
CA ALA A 283 -10.97 -11.97 1.08
C ALA A 283 -10.43 -10.92 2.05
N ALA A 284 -9.10 -10.88 2.27
CA ALA A 284 -8.46 -9.91 3.15
C ALA A 284 -8.70 -8.46 2.68
N LYS A 285 -8.53 -8.17 1.39
CA LYS A 285 -8.77 -6.83 0.85
C LYS A 285 -10.25 -6.45 0.86
N THR A 286 -11.15 -7.39 0.60
CA THR A 286 -12.60 -7.15 0.71
C THR A 286 -12.98 -6.80 2.16
N GLN A 287 -12.53 -7.61 3.12
CA GLN A 287 -12.77 -7.37 4.55
C GLN A 287 -12.18 -6.02 4.99
N ALA A 288 -10.91 -5.74 4.67
CA ALA A 288 -10.25 -4.48 4.99
C ALA A 288 -11.01 -3.27 4.42
N SER A 289 -11.40 -3.34 3.15
CA SER A 289 -12.13 -2.26 2.48
C SER A 289 -13.54 -2.05 3.05
N ALA A 290 -14.24 -3.12 3.44
CA ALA A 290 -15.57 -3.03 4.04
C ALA A 290 -15.51 -2.46 5.48
N SER A 291 -14.62 -3.02 6.31
CA SER A 291 -14.43 -2.60 7.71
C SER A 291 -14.00 -1.14 7.85
N ALA A 292 -13.24 -0.59 6.88
CA ALA A 292 -12.77 0.79 6.92
C ALA A 292 -13.89 1.82 7.16
N ALA A 293 -15.04 1.64 6.50
CA ALA A 293 -16.19 2.52 6.64
C ALA A 293 -16.82 2.43 8.03
N GLU A 294 -17.02 1.20 8.53
CA GLU A 294 -17.66 0.94 9.80
C GLU A 294 -16.78 1.39 10.99
N ILE A 295 -15.48 1.12 10.90
CA ILE A 295 -14.49 1.57 11.89
C ILE A 295 -14.48 3.10 11.97
N ALA A 296 -14.40 3.79 10.82
CA ALA A 296 -14.42 5.25 10.80
C ALA A 296 -15.74 5.80 11.37
N ARG A 297 -16.89 5.21 10.99
CA ARG A 297 -18.21 5.61 11.49
C ARG A 297 -18.28 5.52 13.02
N ILE A 298 -17.90 4.37 13.58
CA ILE A 298 -17.95 4.14 15.03
C ILE A 298 -16.98 5.07 15.76
N ALA A 299 -15.73 5.14 15.31
CA ALA A 299 -14.70 5.93 15.97
C ALA A 299 -15.08 7.43 16.01
N HIS A 300 -15.54 7.98 14.89
CA HIS A 300 -16.00 9.38 14.85
C HIS A 300 -17.25 9.61 15.70
N GLN A 301 -18.20 8.67 15.69
CA GLN A 301 -19.41 8.76 16.51
C GLN A 301 -19.10 8.82 18.02
N LEU A 302 -18.16 7.98 18.49
CA LEU A 302 -17.79 7.90 19.90
C LEU A 302 -16.90 9.06 20.36
N HIS A 303 -16.14 9.68 19.46
CA HIS A 303 -15.42 10.92 19.73
C HIS A 303 -16.31 12.17 19.64
N GLY A 304 -17.36 12.14 18.83
CA GLY A 304 -18.18 13.31 18.54
C GLY A 304 -17.38 14.41 17.84
N ALA A 305 -17.70 15.68 18.13
CA ALA A 305 -17.13 16.82 17.40
C ALA A 305 -15.60 16.91 17.46
N ILE A 306 -14.93 16.43 18.51
CA ILE A 306 -13.45 16.47 18.58
C ILE A 306 -12.81 15.52 17.56
N GLY A 307 -13.47 14.41 17.21
CA GLY A 307 -12.95 13.39 16.30
C GLY A 307 -12.73 13.87 14.86
N ILE A 308 -13.49 14.90 14.45
CA ILE A 308 -13.39 15.50 13.10
C ILE A 308 -12.40 16.68 13.05
N THR A 309 -11.85 17.11 14.19
CA THR A 309 -10.90 18.22 14.23
C THR A 309 -9.48 17.74 13.99
N GLN A 310 -8.62 18.63 13.51
CA GLN A 310 -7.19 18.34 13.40
C GLN A 310 -6.55 18.05 14.75
N LEU A 311 -7.08 18.60 15.86
CA LEU A 311 -6.58 18.45 17.24
C LEU A 311 -6.66 17.03 17.80
N ASN A 312 -7.31 16.09 17.10
CA ASN A 312 -7.38 14.70 17.51
C ASN A 312 -6.65 13.83 16.47
N PRO A 313 -5.67 12.98 16.87
CA PRO A 313 -4.94 12.14 15.93
C PRO A 313 -5.79 11.08 15.21
N LEU A 314 -7.07 10.90 15.57
CA LEU A 314 -8.01 9.99 14.90
C LEU A 314 -8.11 10.27 13.38
N HIS A 315 -8.03 11.53 12.97
CA HIS A 315 -8.10 11.87 11.54
C HIS A 315 -6.95 11.25 10.74
N LEU A 316 -5.75 11.09 11.34
CA LEU A 316 -4.59 10.50 10.67
C LEU A 316 -4.81 9.03 10.30
N ALA A 317 -5.49 8.28 11.17
CA ALA A 317 -5.83 6.89 10.91
C ALA A 317 -7.05 6.77 9.98
N THR A 318 -8.10 7.55 10.22
CA THR A 318 -9.36 7.43 9.48
C THR A 318 -9.27 7.93 8.03
N THR A 319 -8.53 9.00 7.73
CA THR A 319 -8.30 9.45 6.35
C THR A 319 -7.50 8.42 5.53
N ARG A 320 -6.53 7.74 6.16
CA ARG A 320 -5.75 6.66 5.55
C ARG A 320 -6.60 5.41 5.30
N LEU A 321 -7.42 5.00 6.26
CA LEU A 321 -8.40 3.92 6.07
C LEU A 321 -9.27 4.18 4.84
N TRP A 322 -9.82 5.40 4.74
CA TRP A 322 -10.66 5.81 3.62
C TRP A 322 -9.92 5.94 2.29
N SER A 323 -8.65 6.28 2.31
CA SER A 323 -7.85 6.31 1.09
C SER A 323 -7.51 4.89 0.60
N TRP A 324 -6.93 4.09 1.48
CA TRP A 324 -6.38 2.78 1.11
C TRP A 324 -7.46 1.76 0.77
N ARG A 325 -8.71 1.95 1.23
CA ARG A 325 -9.81 1.05 0.85
C ARG A 325 -10.12 1.06 -0.66
N ASP A 326 -9.84 2.17 -1.35
CA ASP A 326 -10.09 2.34 -2.78
C ASP A 326 -8.82 2.19 -3.64
N GLU A 327 -7.65 2.07 -3.00
CA GLU A 327 -6.39 1.79 -3.68
C GLU A 327 -6.22 0.29 -3.95
N ASP A 328 -5.52 -0.02 -5.05
CA ASP A 328 -5.20 -1.38 -5.50
C ASP A 328 -6.44 -2.28 -5.69
N GLY A 329 -7.55 -1.66 -6.04
CA GLY A 329 -8.86 -2.28 -6.21
C GLY A 329 -9.76 -2.07 -4.99
N ASP A 330 -10.98 -1.60 -5.25
CA ASP A 330 -12.01 -1.40 -4.25
C ASP A 330 -12.64 -2.72 -3.75
N GLU A 331 -13.53 -2.60 -2.77
CA GLU A 331 -14.28 -3.72 -2.19
C GLU A 331 -15.00 -4.55 -3.26
N THR A 332 -15.64 -3.89 -4.23
CA THR A 332 -16.45 -4.57 -5.25
C THR A 332 -15.57 -5.36 -6.22
N TYR A 333 -14.42 -4.80 -6.61
CA TYR A 333 -13.44 -5.46 -7.45
C TYR A 333 -12.94 -6.76 -6.82
N TRP A 334 -12.57 -6.71 -5.53
CA TRP A 334 -12.06 -7.88 -4.82
C TRP A 334 -13.15 -8.88 -4.46
N ALA A 335 -14.36 -8.44 -4.08
CA ALA A 335 -15.50 -9.32 -3.85
C ALA A 335 -15.87 -10.14 -5.09
N ARG A 336 -15.83 -9.53 -6.28
CA ARG A 336 -16.03 -10.26 -7.55
C ARG A 336 -14.93 -11.30 -7.80
N ARG A 337 -13.70 -11.03 -7.38
CA ARG A 337 -12.58 -11.99 -7.50
C ARG A 337 -12.73 -13.15 -6.53
N VAL A 338 -13.17 -12.91 -5.29
CA VAL A 338 -13.57 -13.97 -4.35
C VAL A 338 -14.65 -14.84 -5.00
N ALA A 339 -15.74 -14.24 -5.49
CA ALA A 339 -16.84 -14.97 -6.11
C ALA A 339 -16.40 -15.80 -7.33
N ARG A 340 -15.45 -15.32 -8.15
CA ARG A 340 -14.91 -16.08 -9.29
C ARG A 340 -14.00 -17.24 -8.89
N SER A 341 -13.24 -17.08 -7.80
CA SER A 341 -12.36 -18.14 -7.28
C SER A 341 -13.14 -19.31 -6.65
N VAL A 342 -14.40 -19.06 -6.28
CA VAL A 342 -15.29 -20.02 -5.65
C VAL A 342 -16.29 -20.58 -6.66
N LYS A 343 -16.11 -21.83 -7.08
CA LYS A 343 -17.23 -22.63 -7.62
C LYS A 343 -18.01 -23.19 -6.45
N ALA A 344 -19.35 -23.22 -6.52
CA ALA A 344 -20.21 -23.69 -5.41
C ALA A 344 -19.79 -25.07 -4.85
N THR A 345 -19.26 -25.94 -5.72
CA THR A 345 -18.78 -27.29 -5.36
C THR A 345 -17.39 -27.33 -4.72
N ALA A 346 -16.60 -26.26 -4.81
CA ALA A 346 -15.23 -26.18 -4.28
C ALA A 346 -15.12 -25.28 -3.03
N LEU A 347 -16.17 -24.54 -2.68
CA LEU A 347 -16.16 -23.62 -1.53
C LEU A 347 -15.92 -24.32 -0.20
N TRP A 348 -16.75 -25.32 0.11
CA TRP A 348 -16.72 -25.99 1.41
C TRP A 348 -15.39 -26.71 1.66
N PRO A 349 -14.86 -27.52 0.71
CA PRO A 349 -13.54 -28.14 0.89
C PRO A 349 -12.40 -27.12 1.05
N ALA A 350 -12.45 -25.98 0.36
CA ALA A 350 -11.41 -24.95 0.47
C ALA A 350 -11.43 -24.22 1.83
N LEU A 351 -12.60 -24.11 2.47
CA LEU A 351 -12.74 -23.49 3.79
C LEU A 351 -12.42 -24.45 4.94
N THR A 352 -12.62 -25.76 4.74
CA THR A 352 -12.48 -26.78 5.79
C THR A 352 -11.23 -27.64 5.64
N ALA A 353 -10.42 -27.44 4.59
CA ALA A 353 -9.14 -28.13 4.47
C ALA A 353 -8.24 -27.66 5.62
N GLU A 354 -7.76 -28.61 6.44
CA GLU A 354 -6.72 -28.31 7.43
C GLU A 354 -5.43 -27.88 6.72
N PRO A 355 -4.71 -26.89 7.27
CA PRO A 355 -3.57 -26.24 6.63
C PRO A 355 -2.37 -27.15 6.34
#